data_AF-X0Z6T6-F1
#
_entry.id   AF-X0Z6T6-F1
#
_cell.length_a   1.000
_cell.length_b   1.000
_cell.length_c   1.000
_cell.angle_alpha   90.00
_cell.angle_beta   90.00
_cell.angle_gamma   90.00
#
_symmetry.space_group_name_H-M   'P 1'
#
loop_
_entity.id
_entity.type
_entity.pdbx_description
1 polymer ?
#
loop_
_entity_poly.entity_id
_entity_poly.type
_entity_poly.pdbx_seq_one_letter_code
_entity_poly.pdbx_strand_id
1 'polypeptide(L)'
;METTNVQSEANPPQFDRIVHEPARLKILAYLSVVESADFVFLLSRTGLTYGNLSSHMSKLEEAGYIEVQKEIKDKRPHTMLSLTEQGRTAFEDYRLEMLQLLGDGQEA
;
A
#
# COMPACT_ATOMS: atom_id res chain seq x y z
N MET A 1 -3.63 -31.53 39.85
CA MET A 1 -2.57 -30.95 38.99
C MET A 1 -2.91 -31.33 37.57
N GLU A 2 -3.71 -30.52 36.88
CA GLU A 2 -3.92 -30.65 35.45
C GLU A 2 -3.12 -29.52 34.78
N THR A 3 -2.15 -29.91 33.97
CA THR A 3 -1.37 -29.00 33.14
C THR A 3 -2.23 -28.58 31.96
N THR A 4 -2.78 -27.37 32.01
CA THR A 4 -3.41 -26.73 30.86
C THR A 4 -2.32 -26.39 29.85
N ASN A 5 -2.18 -27.23 28.83
CA ASN A 5 -1.38 -26.97 27.64
C ASN A 5 -2.11 -25.89 26.81
N VAL A 6 -1.84 -24.61 27.11
CA VAL A 6 -2.19 -23.51 26.22
C VAL A 6 -1.19 -23.53 25.07
N GLN A 7 -1.53 -24.30 24.03
CA GLN A 7 -0.93 -24.11 22.72
C GLN A 7 -1.33 -22.71 22.27
N SER A 8 -0.36 -21.80 22.26
CA SER A 8 -0.42 -20.52 21.58
C SER A 8 -0.57 -20.79 20.09
N GLU A 9 -1.80 -20.91 19.60
CA GLU A 9 -2.08 -20.81 18.18
C GLU A 9 -1.80 -19.38 17.75
N ALA A 10 -0.58 -19.13 17.27
CA ALA A 10 -0.26 -17.90 16.58
C ALA A 10 -1.14 -17.84 15.33
N ASN A 11 -2.24 -17.09 15.39
CA ASN A 11 -3.10 -16.86 14.24
C ASN A 11 -2.23 -16.23 13.13
N PRO A 12 -2.17 -16.82 11.92
CA PRO A 12 -1.35 -16.27 10.85
C PRO A 12 -1.77 -14.82 10.55
N PRO A 13 -0.82 -13.92 10.22
CA PRO A 13 -1.15 -12.52 9.92
C PRO A 13 -2.16 -12.46 8.78
N GLN A 14 -3.25 -11.73 9.02
CA GLN A 14 -4.32 -11.57 8.05
C GLN A 14 -4.08 -10.30 7.25
N PHE A 15 -3.28 -10.42 6.19
CA PHE A 15 -2.98 -9.28 5.35
C PHE A 15 -4.23 -8.71 4.68
N ASP A 16 -4.33 -7.39 4.69
CA ASP A 16 -5.26 -6.69 3.81
C ASP A 16 -4.94 -7.05 2.35
N ARG A 17 -5.88 -7.73 1.69
CA ARG A 17 -5.75 -8.22 0.31
C ARG A 17 -5.69 -7.09 -0.72
N ILE A 18 -6.16 -5.89 -0.38
CA ILE A 18 -6.00 -4.72 -1.22
C ILE A 18 -4.53 -4.28 -1.17
N VAL A 19 -3.92 -4.16 0.00
CA VAL A 19 -2.49 -3.80 0.12
C VAL A 19 -1.57 -4.93 -0.37
N HIS A 20 -1.90 -6.20 -0.05
CA HIS A 20 -1.15 -7.41 -0.42
C HIS A 20 -1.34 -7.82 -1.89
N GLU A 21 -1.10 -6.88 -2.79
CA GLU A 21 -0.99 -7.13 -4.22
C GLU A 21 0.20 -6.33 -4.76
N PRO A 22 1.13 -6.95 -5.51
CA PRO A 22 2.43 -6.35 -5.82
C PRO A 22 2.37 -4.95 -6.45
N ALA A 23 1.43 -4.69 -7.37
CA ALA A 23 1.33 -3.39 -8.02
C ALA A 23 0.79 -2.32 -7.08
N ARG A 24 -0.28 -2.60 -6.32
CA ARG A 24 -0.82 -1.68 -5.31
C ARG A 24 0.18 -1.40 -4.20
N LEU A 25 0.89 -2.42 -3.72
CA LEU A 25 1.93 -2.25 -2.70
C LEU A 25 3.03 -1.30 -3.16
N LYS A 26 3.50 -1.42 -4.42
CA LYS A 26 4.49 -0.47 -4.99
C LYS A 26 3.97 0.96 -5.03
N ILE A 27 2.71 1.16 -5.43
CA ILE A 27 2.08 2.49 -5.48
C ILE A 27 2.03 3.09 -4.08
N LEU A 28 1.49 2.35 -3.10
CA LEU A 28 1.40 2.80 -1.71
C LEU A 28 2.78 3.09 -1.10
N ALA A 29 3.77 2.25 -1.37
CA ALA A 29 5.14 2.46 -0.89
C ALA A 29 5.82 3.71 -1.45
N TYR A 30 5.57 4.07 -2.71
CA TYR A 30 6.07 5.32 -3.27
C TYR A 30 5.34 6.54 -2.71
N LEU A 31 4.02 6.43 -2.49
CA LEU A 31 3.23 7.51 -1.92
C LEU A 31 3.45 7.70 -0.41
N SER A 32 3.93 6.69 0.32
CA SER A 32 4.16 6.79 1.76
C SER A 32 5.31 7.73 2.13
N VAL A 33 6.29 7.89 1.23
CA VAL A 33 7.48 8.72 1.45
C VAL A 33 7.36 10.14 0.88
N VAL A 34 6.20 10.51 0.32
CA VAL A 34 5.92 11.85 -0.22
C VAL A 34 4.55 12.36 0.22
N GLU A 35 4.30 13.66 0.07
CA GLU A 35 2.97 14.23 0.31
C GLU A 35 1.99 13.85 -0.82
N SER A 36 2.44 14.00 -2.06
CA SER A 36 1.72 13.58 -3.26
C SER A 36 2.70 13.30 -4.41
N ALA A 37 2.24 12.57 -5.42
CA ALA A 37 2.98 12.33 -6.64
C ALA A 37 2.04 12.36 -7.85
N ASP A 38 2.55 12.82 -8.99
CA ASP A 38 1.78 12.78 -10.22
C ASP A 38 1.78 11.37 -10.86
N PHE A 39 0.76 11.11 -11.68
CA PHE A 39 0.58 9.83 -12.36
C PHE A 39 1.79 9.43 -13.23
N VAL A 40 2.43 10.38 -13.91
CA VAL A 40 3.57 10.09 -14.81
C VAL A 40 4.79 9.69 -13.98
N PHE A 41 5.01 10.35 -12.84
CA PHE A 41 6.02 9.93 -11.87
C PHE A 41 5.78 8.48 -11.44
N LEU A 42 4.58 8.15 -10.95
CA LEU A 42 4.27 6.78 -10.49
C LEU A 42 4.41 5.75 -11.61
N LEU A 43 4.00 6.07 -12.84
CA LEU A 43 4.17 5.21 -14.01
C LEU A 43 5.65 4.87 -14.22
N SER A 44 6.53 5.87 -14.16
CA SER A 44 7.97 5.69 -14.33
C SER A 44 8.62 4.88 -13.20
N ARG A 45 8.22 5.12 -11.94
CA ARG A 45 8.84 4.51 -10.76
C ARG A 45 8.37 3.08 -10.50
N THR A 46 7.12 2.79 -10.84
CA THR A 46 6.53 1.45 -10.64
C THR A 46 6.84 0.49 -11.78
N GLY A 47 7.14 1.03 -12.99
CA GLY A 47 7.32 0.24 -14.21
C GLY A 47 6.04 -0.40 -14.73
N LEU A 48 4.88 0.04 -14.25
CA LEU A 48 3.58 -0.44 -14.69
C LEU A 48 3.23 0.15 -16.07
N THR A 49 2.34 -0.53 -16.78
CA THR A 49 1.68 0.07 -17.94
C THR A 49 0.64 1.09 -17.48
N TYR A 50 0.27 2.02 -18.37
CA TYR A 50 -0.76 3.02 -18.10
C TYR A 50 -2.08 2.38 -17.61
N GLY A 51 -2.54 1.34 -18.32
CA GLY A 51 -3.78 0.64 -17.99
C GLY A 51 -3.72 -0.07 -16.63
N ASN A 52 -2.59 -0.70 -16.30
CA ASN A 52 -2.41 -1.32 -15.00
C ASN A 52 -2.42 -0.26 -13.89
N LEU A 53 -1.60 0.78 -14.01
CA LEU A 53 -1.56 1.84 -12.99
C LEU A 53 -2.94 2.47 -12.79
N SER A 54 -3.66 2.77 -13.87
CA SER A 54 -5.03 3.29 -13.77
C SER A 54 -5.98 2.33 -13.05
N SER A 55 -5.94 1.03 -13.35
CA SER A 55 -6.83 0.05 -12.70
C SER A 55 -6.49 -0.15 -11.21
N HIS A 56 -5.20 -0.21 -10.86
CA HIS A 56 -4.79 -0.34 -9.47
C HIS A 56 -5.10 0.93 -8.67
N MET A 57 -4.91 2.12 -9.26
CA MET A 57 -5.30 3.40 -8.67
C MET A 57 -6.80 3.44 -8.37
N SER A 58 -7.67 3.10 -9.33
CA SER A 58 -9.12 3.09 -9.08
C SER A 58 -9.52 2.16 -7.93
N LYS A 59 -8.91 0.98 -7.83
CA LYS A 59 -9.17 0.05 -6.71
C LYS A 59 -8.70 0.60 -5.36
N LEU A 60 -7.57 1.31 -5.33
CA LEU A 60 -7.07 1.95 -4.12
C LEU A 60 -7.94 3.14 -3.70
N GLU A 61 -8.44 3.90 -4.67
CA GLU A 61 -9.36 5.02 -4.46
C GLU A 61 -10.71 4.52 -3.94
N GLU A 62 -11.27 3.47 -4.55
CA GLU A 62 -12.50 2.79 -4.09
C GLU A 62 -12.37 2.24 -2.67
N ALA A 63 -11.18 1.79 -2.28
CA ALA A 63 -10.88 1.34 -0.92
C ALA A 63 -10.67 2.48 0.08
N GLY A 64 -10.60 3.73 -0.39
CA GLY A 64 -10.33 4.91 0.43
C GLY A 64 -8.86 5.07 0.82
N TYR A 65 -7.93 4.38 0.16
CA TYR A 65 -6.50 4.38 0.53
C TYR A 65 -5.69 5.49 -0.15
N ILE A 66 -6.18 5.97 -1.27
CA ILE A 66 -5.59 7.11 -1.95
C ILE A 66 -6.66 8.14 -2.26
N GLU A 67 -6.23 9.38 -2.37
CA GLU A 67 -6.99 10.45 -2.98
C GLU A 67 -6.44 10.70 -4.39
N VAL A 68 -7.33 10.93 -5.36
CA VAL A 68 -6.97 11.24 -6.74
C VAL A 68 -7.52 12.61 -7.10
N GLN A 69 -6.63 13.58 -7.29
CA GLN A 69 -6.99 14.95 -7.67
C GLN A 69 -6.65 15.18 -9.14
N LYS A 70 -7.66 15.58 -9.91
CA LYS A 70 -7.52 15.91 -11.33
C LYS A 70 -7.46 17.42 -11.51
N GLU A 71 -6.32 17.89 -11.98
CA GLU A 71 -6.05 19.29 -12.25
C GLU A 71 -5.84 19.53 -13.75
N ILE A 72 -5.94 20.80 -14.16
CA ILE A 72 -5.53 21.23 -15.49
C ILE A 72 -4.30 22.11 -15.32
N LYS A 73 -3.14 21.60 -15.75
CA LYS A 73 -1.88 22.34 -15.76
C LYS A 73 -1.45 22.57 -17.20
N ASP A 74 -1.21 23.81 -17.59
CA ASP A 74 -0.82 24.19 -18.96
C ASP A 74 -1.75 23.66 -20.05
N LYS A 75 -3.07 23.70 -19.80
CA LYS A 75 -4.14 23.16 -20.67
C LYS A 75 -4.07 21.64 -20.88
N ARG A 76 -3.37 20.91 -20.01
CA ARG A 76 -3.28 19.44 -20.05
C ARG A 76 -3.82 18.84 -18.75
N PRO A 77 -4.51 17.69 -18.81
CA PRO A 77 -4.90 16.96 -17.61
C PRO A 77 -3.66 16.55 -16.82
N HIS A 78 -3.67 16.83 -15.53
CA HIS A 78 -2.67 16.42 -14.57
C HIS A 78 -3.37 15.68 -13.45
N THR A 79 -2.83 14.55 -13.01
CA THR A 79 -3.46 13.72 -11.98
C THR A 79 -2.46 13.54 -10.86
N MET A 80 -2.82 14.09 -9.70
CA MET A 80 -2.06 14.00 -8.46
C MET A 80 -2.68 12.92 -7.59
N LEU A 81 -1.82 12.13 -6.95
CA LEU A 81 -2.20 11.06 -6.05
C LEU A 81 -1.52 11.27 -4.71
N SER A 82 -2.24 11.02 -3.62
CA SER A 82 -1.72 11.04 -2.25
C SER A 82 -2.33 9.90 -1.44
N LEU A 83 -1.64 9.47 -0.37
CA LEU A 83 -2.27 8.59 0.61
C LEU A 83 -3.26 9.38 1.46
N THR A 84 -4.44 8.80 1.68
CA THR A 84 -5.35 9.22 2.75
C THR A 84 -4.79 8.80 4.11
N GLU A 85 -5.36 9.29 5.21
CA GLU A 85 -5.02 8.78 6.55
C GLU A 85 -5.26 7.27 6.66
N GLN A 86 -6.38 6.77 6.13
CA GLN A 86 -6.70 5.35 6.10
C GLN A 86 -5.66 4.54 5.31
N GLY A 87 -5.23 5.04 4.15
CA GLY A 87 -4.21 4.38 3.33
C GLY A 87 -2.84 4.36 3.97
N ARG A 88 -2.47 5.43 4.71
CA ARG A 88 -1.23 5.47 5.51
C ARG A 88 -1.25 4.39 6.58
N THR A 89 -2.34 4.30 7.35
CA THR A 89 -2.51 3.26 8.37
C THR A 89 -2.46 1.86 7.76
N ALA A 90 -3.25 1.61 6.69
CA ALA A 90 -3.29 0.29 6.05
C ALA A 90 -1.93 -0.17 5.50
N PHE A 91 -1.14 0.76 4.93
CA PHE A 91 0.21 0.45 4.46
C PHE A 91 1.17 0.17 5.61
N GLU A 92 1.13 0.94 6.70
CA GLU A 92 2.00 0.72 7.86
C GLU A 92 1.65 -0.56 8.62
N ASP A 93 0.37 -0.86 8.81
CA ASP A 93 -0.09 -2.12 9.42
C ASP A 93 0.42 -3.31 8.60
N TYR A 94 0.23 -3.27 7.28
CA TYR A 94 0.76 -4.29 6.39
C TYR A 94 2.29 -4.44 6.49
N ARG A 95 3.03 -3.33 6.57
CA ARG A 95 4.49 -3.34 6.70
C ARG A 95 4.91 -4.00 8.02
N LEU A 96 4.25 -3.68 9.13
CA LEU A 96 4.53 -4.25 10.45
C LEU A 96 4.21 -5.74 10.49
N GLU A 97 3.05 -6.16 9.98
CA GLU A 97 2.66 -7.57 9.89
C GLU A 97 3.64 -8.38 9.03
N MET A 98 4.10 -7.82 7.89
CA MET A 98 5.09 -8.46 7.03
C MET A 98 6.44 -8.61 7.74
N LEU A 99 6.90 -7.60 8.48
CA LEU A 99 8.14 -7.69 9.27
C LEU A 99 8.04 -8.75 10.36
N GLN A 100 6.93 -8.78 11.09
CA GLN A 100 6.67 -9.80 12.11
C GLN A 100 6.66 -11.20 11.50
N LEU A 101 6.02 -11.39 10.34
CA LEU A 101 5.99 -12.68 9.65
C LEU A 101 7.39 -13.12 9.21
N LEU A 102 8.20 -12.20 8.70
CA LEU A 102 9.56 -12.48 8.25
C LEU A 102 10.53 -12.69 9.42
N GLY A 103 10.10 -12.40 10.66
CA GLY A 103 10.92 -12.39 11.85
C GLY A 103 11.83 -11.17 11.85
N ASP A 104 11.61 -10.24 12.77
CA ASP A 104 12.49 -9.09 13.00
C ASP A 104 13.95 -9.54 12.87
N GLY A 105 14.68 -8.94 11.94
CA GLY A 105 16.03 -9.38 11.52
C GLY A 105 16.96 -9.63 12.69
N GLN A 106 16.95 -10.87 13.20
CA GLN A 106 17.91 -11.35 14.16
C GLN A 106 19.26 -11.35 13.46
N GLU A 107 20.12 -10.47 13.94
CA GLU A 107 21.52 -10.27 13.55
C GLU A 107 22.24 -11.59 13.26
N ALA A 108 22.97 -11.60 12.14
CA ALA A 108 24.10 -12.48 11.89
C ALA A 108 25.27 -11.62 11.39
#